data_AF-A0ABC8SY90-F1
#
_entry.id   AF-A0ABC8SY90-F1
#
_cell.length_a   1.000
_cell.length_b   1.000
_cell.length_c   1.000
_cell.angle_alpha   90.00
_cell.angle_beta   90.00
_cell.angle_gamma   90.00
#
_symmetry.space_group_name_H-M   'P 1'
#
loop_
_entity.id
_entity.type
_entity.pdbx_description
1 polymer ?
#
loop_
_entity_poly.entity_id
_entity_poly.type
_entity_poly.pdbx_seq_one_letter_code
_entity_poly.pdbx_strand_id
1 'polypeptide(L)'
;MSPLRKIALFTIASSSPDEEAIGRDGEHGGRGRRADPDVGGADGGVEAHSDEMQKDDPNPEKCLDKGHQVTRCVLRLLKDLHQRCTKEMDAYAACLYDHTNEFELCRKEQKEFEKACPLE
;
A
#
# COMPACT_ATOMS: atom_id res chain seq x y z
N MET A 1 8.90 13.30 51.74
CA MET A 1 8.61 12.27 50.71
C MET A 1 8.61 12.97 49.35
N SER A 2 9.64 12.70 48.54
CA SER A 2 10.04 13.49 47.37
C SER A 2 9.13 13.28 46.14
N PRO A 3 8.91 14.32 45.30
CA PRO A 3 7.99 14.28 44.14
C PRO A 3 8.52 13.50 42.91
N LEU A 4 9.73 12.93 42.98
CA LEU A 4 10.42 12.32 41.84
C LEU A 4 10.02 10.88 41.49
N ARG A 5 8.99 10.31 42.13
CA ARG A 5 8.56 8.91 41.87
C ARG A 5 7.33 8.75 40.97
N LYS A 6 6.70 9.85 40.52
CA LYS A 6 5.53 9.77 39.62
C LYS A 6 5.87 9.78 38.12
N ILE A 7 7.13 10.02 37.75
CA ILE A 7 7.55 10.06 36.33
C ILE A 7 7.88 8.66 35.79
N ALA A 8 8.19 7.70 36.65
CA ALA A 8 8.60 6.35 36.22
C ALA A 8 7.44 5.40 35.80
N LEU A 9 6.18 5.84 35.92
CA LEU A 9 5.01 5.02 35.55
C LEU A 9 4.42 5.35 34.17
N PHE A 10 4.88 6.43 33.52
CA PHE A 10 4.35 6.84 32.22
C PHE A 10 5.19 6.37 31.01
N THR A 11 6.30 5.69 31.23
CA THR A 11 7.29 5.35 30.19
C THR A 11 7.36 3.86 29.82
N ILE A 12 6.45 3.02 30.30
CA ILE A 12 6.44 1.56 30.01
C ILE A 12 5.13 1.12 29.32
N ALA A 13 4.55 1.98 28.48
CA ALA A 13 3.43 1.60 27.60
C ALA A 13 3.80 1.71 26.11
N SER A 14 5.07 1.96 25.77
CA SER A 14 5.56 2.12 24.39
C SER A 14 6.20 0.86 23.80
N SER A 15 6.19 -0.26 24.52
CA SER A 15 6.58 -1.56 23.99
C SER A 15 5.39 -2.20 23.30
N SER A 16 5.22 -1.89 22.01
CA SER A 16 4.42 -2.65 21.06
C SER A 16 4.86 -4.12 21.08
N PRO A 17 3.98 -5.09 21.39
CA PRO A 17 4.23 -6.47 21.01
C PRO A 17 3.97 -6.61 19.51
N ASP A 18 5.06 -6.56 18.75
CA ASP A 18 5.18 -7.23 17.45
C ASP A 18 5.25 -8.76 17.70
N GLU A 19 4.81 -9.56 16.74
CA GLU A 19 4.59 -11.03 16.79
C GLU A 19 3.28 -11.55 17.43
N GLU A 20 2.24 -11.66 16.60
CA GLU A 20 1.47 -12.92 16.58
C GLU A 20 1.14 -13.35 15.13
N ALA A 21 1.76 -14.48 14.77
CA ALA A 21 1.25 -15.55 13.91
C ALA A 21 0.51 -15.19 12.60
N ILE A 22 1.26 -15.15 11.50
CA ILE A 22 0.71 -15.44 10.16
C ILE A 22 0.46 -16.96 10.08
N GLY A 23 -0.74 -17.37 10.51
CA GLY A 23 -1.30 -18.69 10.23
C GLY A 23 -1.67 -18.80 8.75
N ARG A 24 -1.04 -19.73 8.05
CA ARG A 24 -1.43 -20.17 6.70
C ARG A 24 -2.56 -21.17 6.85
N ASP A 25 -3.79 -20.81 6.50
CA ASP A 25 -4.81 -21.74 6.01
C ASP A 25 -5.75 -20.97 5.09
N GLY A 26 -5.84 -21.43 3.84
CA GLY A 26 -6.52 -20.73 2.77
C GLY A 26 -8.00 -21.09 2.67
N GLU A 27 -8.78 -20.15 2.15
CA GLU A 27 -9.95 -20.42 1.31
C GLU A 27 -10.08 -19.31 0.26
N HIS A 28 -9.89 -19.67 -1.01
CA HIS A 28 -10.08 -18.79 -2.15
C HIS A 28 -11.57 -18.68 -2.50
N GLY A 29 -12.28 -17.80 -1.79
CA GLY A 29 -13.59 -17.27 -2.19
C GLY A 29 -13.41 -16.02 -3.06
N GLY A 30 -12.95 -16.19 -4.30
CA GLY A 30 -12.69 -15.07 -5.21
C GLY A 30 -13.96 -14.41 -5.73
N ARG A 31 -14.50 -13.43 -5.01
CA ARG A 31 -15.33 -12.39 -5.61
C ARG A 31 -14.40 -11.52 -6.46
N GLY A 32 -14.69 -11.40 -7.75
CA GLY A 32 -13.75 -10.85 -8.75
C GLY A 32 -13.18 -9.50 -8.34
N ARG A 33 -11.86 -9.44 -8.18
CA ARG A 33 -11.10 -8.20 -7.99
C ARG A 33 -11.26 -7.37 -9.26
N ARG A 34 -12.17 -6.41 -9.25
CA ARG A 34 -12.28 -5.43 -10.33
C ARG A 34 -11.10 -4.48 -10.16
N ALA A 35 -10.26 -4.35 -11.18
CA ALA A 35 -9.20 -3.35 -11.17
C ALA A 35 -9.83 -1.97 -11.02
N ASP A 36 -9.22 -1.12 -10.19
CA ASP A 36 -9.59 0.28 -10.13
C ASP A 36 -9.13 0.96 -11.43
N PRO A 37 -10.05 1.55 -12.22
CA PRO A 37 -9.68 2.14 -13.51
C PRO A 37 -8.89 3.45 -13.38
N ASP A 38 -8.84 4.05 -12.18
CA ASP A 38 -8.20 5.34 -11.94
C ASP A 38 -6.74 5.20 -11.44
N VAL A 39 -6.36 4.03 -10.90
CA VAL A 39 -4.95 3.66 -10.58
C VAL A 39 -4.21 3.17 -11.85
N GLY A 40 -4.29 3.94 -12.94
CA GLY A 40 -3.73 3.58 -14.25
C GLY A 40 -2.67 4.52 -14.82
N GLY A 41 -2.22 5.54 -14.06
CA GLY A 41 -1.41 6.62 -14.62
C GLY A 41 -0.27 7.08 -13.72
N ALA A 42 0.94 6.55 -13.96
CA ALA A 42 2.24 7.20 -13.72
C ALA A 42 3.44 6.29 -14.10
N ASP A 43 3.28 4.95 -14.00
CA ASP A 43 4.40 3.99 -14.05
C ASP A 43 4.52 3.16 -15.36
N GLY A 44 3.64 3.41 -16.34
CA GLY A 44 3.37 2.52 -17.48
C GLY A 44 4.56 2.18 -18.40
N GLY A 45 5.69 2.87 -18.29
CA GLY A 45 6.88 2.59 -19.10
C GLY A 45 7.70 1.38 -18.63
N VAL A 46 7.78 1.11 -17.32
CA VAL A 46 8.62 0.03 -16.78
C VAL A 46 7.79 -1.22 -16.47
N GLU A 47 6.54 -1.06 -16.05
CA GLU A 47 5.61 -2.18 -15.83
C GLU A 47 5.32 -2.96 -17.13
N ALA A 48 4.97 -2.25 -18.22
CA ALA A 48 4.70 -2.87 -19.51
C ALA A 48 5.89 -3.73 -20.03
N HIS A 49 7.12 -3.31 -19.73
CA HIS A 49 8.32 -4.04 -20.12
C HIS A 49 8.60 -5.26 -19.24
N SER A 50 8.12 -5.27 -17.98
CA SER A 50 8.16 -6.45 -17.11
C SER A 50 7.15 -7.51 -17.57
N ASP A 51 5.93 -7.10 -17.93
CA ASP A 51 4.87 -8.00 -18.42
C ASP A 51 5.24 -8.69 -19.74
N GLU A 52 5.89 -7.98 -20.67
CA GLU A 52 6.31 -8.56 -21.96
C GLU A 52 7.37 -9.66 -21.74
N MET A 53 8.35 -9.40 -20.89
CA MET A 53 9.41 -10.35 -20.58
C MET A 53 8.90 -11.61 -19.84
N GLN A 54 7.90 -11.46 -18.96
CA GLN A 54 7.27 -12.62 -18.29
C GLN A 54 6.50 -13.53 -19.28
N LYS A 55 5.97 -12.96 -20.37
CA LYS A 55 5.29 -13.73 -21.42
C LYS A 55 6.27 -14.53 -22.27
N ASP A 56 7.46 -13.98 -22.53
CA ASP A 56 8.49 -14.61 -23.34
C ASP A 56 9.28 -15.68 -22.58
N ASP A 57 9.58 -15.47 -21.29
CA ASP A 57 10.29 -16.45 -20.47
C ASP A 57 9.86 -16.37 -19.00
N PRO A 58 9.26 -17.44 -18.43
CA PRO A 58 8.74 -17.42 -17.07
C PRO A 58 9.83 -17.56 -16.00
N ASN A 59 11.12 -17.62 -16.35
CA ASN A 59 12.18 -17.66 -15.33
C ASN A 59 12.24 -16.31 -14.57
N PRO A 60 11.93 -16.28 -13.26
CA PRO A 60 11.90 -15.04 -12.50
C PRO A 60 13.27 -14.35 -12.46
N GLU A 61 14.38 -15.09 -12.52
CA GLU A 61 15.74 -14.53 -12.47
C GLU A 61 16.05 -13.57 -13.62
N LYS A 62 15.48 -13.83 -14.81
CA LYS A 62 15.65 -12.95 -15.98
C LYS A 62 14.93 -11.62 -15.80
N CYS A 63 13.95 -11.58 -14.89
CA CYS A 63 13.09 -10.42 -14.68
C CYS A 63 13.48 -9.56 -13.47
N LEU A 64 14.37 -10.05 -12.60
CA LEU A 64 14.64 -9.45 -11.29
C LEU A 64 15.09 -7.99 -11.38
N ASP A 65 16.02 -7.65 -12.28
CA ASP A 65 16.53 -6.27 -12.38
C ASP A 65 15.42 -5.28 -12.76
N LYS A 66 14.60 -5.63 -13.74
CA LYS A 66 13.44 -4.82 -14.15
C LYS A 66 12.37 -4.80 -13.05
N GLY A 67 12.14 -5.91 -12.36
CA GLY A 67 11.25 -5.98 -11.20
C GLY A 67 11.70 -5.05 -10.06
N HIS A 68 13.01 -4.96 -9.81
CA HIS A 68 13.59 -3.99 -8.87
C HIS A 68 13.40 -2.55 -9.32
N GLN A 69 13.49 -2.27 -10.63
CA GLN A 69 13.22 -0.95 -11.19
C GLN A 69 11.75 -0.55 -11.04
N VAL A 70 10.80 -1.44 -11.35
CA VAL A 70 9.36 -1.23 -11.12
C VAL A 70 9.10 -0.96 -9.64
N THR A 71 9.61 -1.82 -8.77
CA THR A 71 9.42 -1.69 -7.31
C THR A 71 9.98 -0.36 -6.80
N ARG A 72 11.15 0.08 -7.29
CA ARG A 72 11.71 1.39 -6.94
C ARG A 72 10.82 2.54 -7.39
N CYS A 73 10.26 2.45 -8.59
CA CYS A 73 9.40 3.48 -9.16
C CYS A 73 8.10 3.62 -8.34
N VAL A 74 7.40 2.49 -8.13
CA VAL A 74 6.16 2.44 -7.36
C VAL A 74 6.38 2.91 -5.91
N LEU A 75 7.44 2.45 -5.24
CA LEU A 75 7.74 2.90 -3.87
C LEU A 75 8.04 4.40 -3.79
N ARG A 76 8.71 4.95 -4.80
CA ARG A 76 8.96 6.40 -4.87
C ARG A 76 7.65 7.16 -5.05
N LEU A 77 6.80 6.74 -5.99
CA LEU A 77 5.50 7.36 -6.23
C LEU A 77 4.62 7.33 -4.97
N LEU A 78 4.50 6.16 -4.34
CA LEU A 78 3.72 5.99 -3.11
C LEU A 78 4.24 6.89 -2.00
N LYS A 79 5.56 7.01 -1.85
CA LYS A 79 6.16 7.93 -0.88
C LYS A 79 5.86 9.39 -1.20
N ASP A 80 5.98 9.80 -2.46
CA ASP A 80 5.73 11.17 -2.89
C ASP A 80 4.24 11.55 -2.75
N LEU A 81 3.32 10.60 -2.94
CA LEU A 81 1.88 10.79 -2.69
C LEU A 81 1.58 10.88 -1.19
N HIS A 82 2.14 9.98 -0.39
CA HIS A 82 1.93 9.96 1.05
C HIS A 82 2.46 11.23 1.72
N GLN A 83 3.55 11.80 1.21
CA GLN A 83 4.08 13.07 1.72
C GLN A 83 3.23 14.29 1.33
N ARG A 84 2.60 14.28 0.16
CA ARG A 84 1.81 15.43 -0.33
C ARG A 84 0.37 15.43 0.19
N CYS A 85 -0.27 14.26 0.25
CA CYS A 85 -1.67 14.09 0.63
C CYS A 85 -1.85 12.97 1.65
N THR A 86 -1.09 13.04 2.75
CA THR A 86 -1.09 12.04 3.82
C THR A 86 -2.50 11.73 4.30
N LYS A 87 -3.28 12.78 4.60
CA LYS A 87 -4.60 12.64 5.20
C LYS A 87 -5.58 11.92 4.28
N GLU A 88 -5.66 12.35 3.02
CA GLU A 88 -6.60 11.80 2.05
C GLU A 88 -6.16 10.39 1.60
N MET A 89 -4.85 10.16 1.45
CA MET A 89 -4.29 8.83 1.14
C MET A 89 -4.54 7.83 2.27
N ASP A 90 -4.31 8.23 3.53
CA ASP A 90 -4.58 7.39 4.70
C ASP A 90 -6.06 7.07 4.84
N ALA A 91 -6.95 8.04 4.61
CA ALA A 91 -8.40 7.82 4.65
C ALA A 91 -8.86 6.83 3.57
N TYR A 92 -8.34 6.96 2.35
CA TYR A 92 -8.65 6.04 1.26
C TYR A 92 -8.10 4.63 1.52
N ALA A 93 -6.85 4.52 1.97
CA ALA A 93 -6.23 3.25 2.31
C ALA A 93 -6.94 2.55 3.49
N ALA A 94 -7.36 3.30 4.51
CA ALA A 94 -8.13 2.78 5.64
C ALA A 94 -9.48 2.19 5.17
N CYS A 95 -10.19 2.91 4.29
CA CYS A 95 -11.43 2.41 3.70
C CYS A 95 -11.20 1.10 2.93
N LEU A 96 -10.15 1.02 2.10
CA LEU A 96 -9.82 -0.19 1.36
C LEU A 96 -9.46 -1.36 2.29
N TYR A 97 -8.77 -1.09 3.40
CA TYR A 97 -8.47 -2.10 4.42
C TYR A 97 -9.76 -2.65 5.05
N ASP A 98 -10.68 -1.78 5.46
CA ASP A 98 -11.95 -2.16 6.09
C ASP A 98 -12.88 -2.91 5.12
N HIS A 99 -12.76 -2.65 3.83
CA HIS A 99 -13.60 -3.22 2.78
C HIS A 99 -12.88 -4.26 1.90
N THR A 100 -11.78 -4.85 2.37
CA THR A 100 -11.06 -5.93 1.66
C THR A 100 -10.68 -5.59 0.21
N ASN A 101 -10.38 -4.31 -0.06
CA ASN A 101 -10.09 -3.74 -1.38
C ASN A 101 -11.28 -3.70 -2.35
N GLU A 102 -12.50 -3.57 -1.85
CA GLU A 102 -13.70 -3.36 -2.67
C GLU A 102 -13.88 -1.86 -3.01
N PHE A 103 -13.35 -1.42 -4.15
CA PHE A 103 -13.28 -0.01 -4.56
C PHE A 103 -14.63 0.72 -4.61
N GLU A 104 -15.71 0.02 -4.96
CA GLU A 104 -17.05 0.61 -5.03
C GLU A 104 -17.54 1.16 -3.67
N LEU A 105 -17.04 0.61 -2.57
CA LEU A 105 -17.40 1.05 -1.22
C LEU A 105 -16.61 2.29 -0.78
N CYS A 106 -15.50 2.61 -1.45
CA CYS A 106 -14.56 3.67 -1.10
C CYS A 106 -14.52 4.83 -2.11
N ARG A 107 -15.50 4.92 -3.02
CA ARG A 107 -15.56 5.96 -4.08
C ARG A 107 -15.62 7.39 -3.55
N LYS A 108 -16.03 7.59 -2.29
CA LYS A 108 -16.04 8.92 -1.68
C LYS A 108 -14.62 9.34 -1.31
N GLU A 109 -13.91 8.49 -0.58
CA GLU A 109 -12.53 8.70 -0.14
C GLU A 109 -11.59 8.78 -1.34
N GLN A 110 -11.81 7.96 -2.37
CA GLN A 110 -11.08 8.03 -3.64
C GLN A 110 -11.19 9.42 -4.30
N LYS A 111 -12.41 9.95 -4.45
CA LYS A 111 -12.62 11.29 -5.05
C LYS A 111 -11.98 12.40 -4.23
N GLU A 112 -11.97 12.27 -2.90
CA GLU A 112 -11.29 13.22 -2.02
C GLU A 112 -9.77 13.14 -2.22
N PHE A 113 -9.21 11.93 -2.32
CA PHE A 113 -7.80 11.69 -2.61
C PHE A 113 -7.37 12.23 -3.98
N GLU A 114 -8.06 11.87 -5.06
CA GLU A 114 -7.74 12.32 -6.42
C GLU A 114 -7.85 13.85 -6.57
N LYS A 115 -8.82 14.46 -5.89
CA LYS A 115 -8.98 15.92 -5.88
C LYS A 115 -7.83 16.61 -5.13
N ALA A 116 -7.33 16.02 -4.06
CA ALA A 116 -6.23 16.57 -3.27
C ALA A 116 -4.86 16.33 -3.93
N CYS A 117 -4.70 15.16 -4.57
CA CYS A 117 -3.48 14.69 -5.22
C CYS A 117 -3.75 14.19 -6.65
N PRO A 118 -3.91 15.11 -7.62
CA PRO A 118 -4.00 14.71 -9.03
C PRO A 118 -2.70 14.04 -9.48
N LEU A 119 -2.82 12.90 -10.15
CA LEU A 119 -1.73 12.23 -10.87
C LEU A 119 -1.65 12.87 -12.26
N GLU A 120 -0.56 13.56 -12.56
CA GLU A 120 -0.25 14.07 -13.92
C GLU A 120 0.63 13.10 -14.69
#